data_AF-A0AB37ZDL8-F1
#
_entry.id   AF-A0AB37ZDL8-F1
#
_cell.length_a   1.000
_cell.length_b   1.000
_cell.length_c   1.000
_cell.angle_alpha   90.00
_cell.angle_beta   90.00
_cell.angle_gamma   90.00
#
_symmetry.space_group_name_H-M   'P 1'
#
loop_
_entity.id
_entity.type
_entity.pdbx_description
1 polymer ?
#
loop_
_entity_poly.entity_id
_entity_poly.type
_entity_poly.pdbx_seq_one_letter_code
_entity_poly.pdbx_strand_id
1 'polypeptide(L)'
;MNDYPKRVWDNIIPLSVGDTLPKAFEEWSFTEVIRDHEHPTETCELCDQESLRYQFEIRNALTARVLWVGSQCILRFGVSVFEAGRRLSASDTKKKLERLTEKMRGESCVKALQRLAISEQNPILSKALAYYQLNKNLSPKFAFVAFWRLKANQIDHSPSFFKVNLKRLKYQQDLQAMELQRVQMIWPALSSSQRSMAIRMGHKAPAV
;
A
#
# COMPACT_ATOMS: atom_id res chain seq x y z
N MET A 1 -30.72 -8.46 -6.97
CA MET A 1 -31.41 -8.36 -5.66
C MET A 1 -30.36 -8.11 -4.60
N ASN A 2 -30.55 -7.07 -3.80
CA ASN A 2 -29.50 -6.54 -2.92
C ASN A 2 -29.50 -7.30 -1.58
N ASP A 3 -29.05 -8.56 -1.62
CA ASP A 3 -29.02 -9.49 -0.47
C ASP A 3 -27.83 -9.24 0.48
N TYR A 4 -27.23 -8.05 0.39
CA TYR A 4 -26.01 -7.68 1.09
C TYR A 4 -26.16 -7.78 2.63
N PRO A 5 -27.27 -7.33 3.26
CA PRO A 5 -27.45 -7.49 4.71
C PRO A 5 -27.60 -8.95 5.14
N LYS A 6 -28.21 -9.79 4.30
CA LYS A 6 -28.44 -11.21 4.62
C LYS A 6 -27.14 -12.01 4.61
N ARG A 7 -26.28 -11.81 3.60
CA ARG A 7 -24.97 -12.48 3.55
C ARG A 7 -24.12 -12.18 4.79
N VAL A 8 -24.10 -10.91 5.19
CA VAL A 8 -23.40 -10.48 6.40
C VAL A 8 -23.97 -11.16 7.65
N TRP A 9 -25.30 -11.24 7.75
CA TRP A 9 -25.98 -11.97 8.81
C TRP A 9 -25.57 -13.45 8.86
N ASP A 10 -25.71 -14.14 7.72
CA ASP A 10 -25.46 -15.58 7.58
C ASP A 10 -23.99 -15.92 7.90
N ASN A 11 -23.06 -15.00 7.64
CA ASN A 11 -21.64 -15.21 7.85
C ASN A 11 -21.16 -14.85 9.28
N ILE A 12 -21.75 -13.85 9.95
CA ILE A 12 -21.27 -13.40 11.26
C ILE A 12 -22.04 -13.94 12.45
N ILE A 13 -23.36 -14.09 12.33
CA ILE A 13 -24.22 -14.48 13.46
C ILE A 13 -23.90 -15.90 13.95
N PRO A 14 -23.73 -16.91 13.08
CA PRO A 14 -23.38 -18.27 13.53
C PRO A 14 -22.02 -18.36 14.25
N LEU A 15 -21.18 -17.34 14.11
CA LEU A 15 -19.83 -17.27 14.69
C LEU A 15 -19.76 -16.39 15.94
N SER A 16 -20.88 -15.78 16.33
CA SER A 16 -20.99 -14.83 17.44
C SER A 16 -21.88 -15.37 18.56
N VAL A 17 -21.79 -14.76 19.74
CA VAL A 17 -22.74 -15.04 20.83
C VAL A 17 -24.02 -14.20 20.66
N GLY A 18 -23.87 -12.96 20.17
CA GLY A 18 -24.98 -12.06 19.88
C GLY A 18 -25.93 -12.55 18.79
N ASP A 19 -27.22 -12.35 19.02
CA ASP A 19 -28.34 -12.76 18.17
C ASP A 19 -28.78 -11.69 17.15
N THR A 20 -28.10 -10.55 17.12
CA THR A 20 -28.36 -9.43 16.21
C THR A 20 -27.05 -8.85 15.71
N LEU A 21 -27.05 -8.25 14.51
CA LEU A 21 -25.83 -7.68 13.92
C LEU A 21 -25.10 -6.69 14.85
N PRO A 22 -25.77 -5.70 15.48
CA PRO A 22 -25.08 -4.77 16.36
C PRO A 22 -24.37 -5.46 17.53
N LYS A 23 -25.06 -6.38 18.22
CA LYS A 23 -24.46 -7.15 19.33
C LYS A 23 -23.31 -8.02 18.86
N ALA A 24 -23.48 -8.71 17.72
CA ALA A 24 -22.41 -9.52 17.15
C ALA A 24 -21.17 -8.67 16.90
N PHE A 25 -21.27 -7.55 16.17
CA PHE A 25 -20.12 -6.70 15.83
C PHE A 25 -19.40 -6.07 17.04
N GLU A 26 -20.04 -5.94 18.21
CA GLU A 26 -19.36 -5.53 19.45
C GLU A 26 -18.30 -6.53 19.90
N GLU A 27 -18.45 -7.81 19.56
CA GLU A 27 -17.55 -8.90 19.91
C GLU A 27 -16.33 -8.99 18.98
N TRP A 28 -16.37 -8.35 17.80
CA TRP A 28 -15.33 -8.47 16.78
C TRP A 28 -14.37 -7.29 16.75
N SER A 29 -13.10 -7.59 16.55
CA SER A 29 -12.05 -6.58 16.39
C SER A 29 -11.03 -6.95 15.33
N PHE A 30 -10.49 -5.94 14.66
CA PHE A 30 -9.36 -6.10 13.74
C PHE A 30 -8.09 -6.49 14.51
N THR A 31 -7.36 -7.49 14.05
CA THR A 31 -6.22 -8.07 14.79
C THR A 31 -4.85 -7.50 14.40
N GLU A 32 -4.81 -6.45 13.57
CA GLU A 32 -3.58 -5.91 12.95
C GLU A 32 -2.94 -6.83 11.89
N VAL A 33 -3.53 -7.99 11.61
CA VAL A 33 -3.04 -8.93 10.60
C VAL A 33 -3.70 -8.65 9.25
N ILE A 34 -2.88 -8.50 8.22
CA ILE A 34 -3.29 -8.19 6.84
C ILE A 34 -2.61 -9.16 5.88
N ARG A 35 -3.35 -9.64 4.89
CA ARG A 35 -2.82 -10.37 3.73
C ARG A 35 -2.89 -9.49 2.50
N ASP A 36 -1.77 -9.34 1.79
CA ASP A 36 -1.73 -8.82 0.41
C ASP A 36 -1.56 -10.01 -0.52
N HIS A 37 -2.57 -10.25 -1.36
CA HIS A 37 -2.60 -11.34 -2.33
C HIS A 37 -1.94 -10.96 -3.67
N GLU A 38 -1.33 -9.77 -3.74
CA GLU A 38 -0.72 -9.14 -4.92
C GLU A 38 -1.73 -8.79 -6.03
N HIS A 39 -2.75 -9.63 -6.22
CA HIS A 39 -3.83 -9.50 -7.18
C HIS A 39 -5.20 -9.53 -6.49
N PRO A 40 -6.24 -8.91 -7.09
CA PRO A 40 -7.60 -8.91 -6.54
C PRO A 40 -8.31 -10.25 -6.82
N THR A 41 -7.94 -11.30 -6.10
CA THR A 41 -8.47 -12.66 -6.32
C THR A 41 -9.41 -13.15 -5.22
N GLU A 42 -9.35 -12.54 -4.03
CA GLU A 42 -10.02 -13.10 -2.87
C GLU A 42 -11.45 -12.60 -2.68
N THR A 43 -12.19 -13.33 -1.86
CA THR A 43 -13.55 -13.00 -1.46
C THR A 43 -13.59 -12.53 -0.01
N CYS A 44 -14.42 -11.53 0.27
CA CYS A 44 -14.71 -11.09 1.63
C CYS A 44 -15.52 -12.15 2.37
N GLU A 45 -14.98 -12.74 3.45
CA GLU A 45 -15.70 -13.77 4.23
C GLU A 45 -16.89 -13.20 5.04
N LEU A 46 -17.10 -11.88 5.02
CA LEU A 46 -18.26 -11.26 5.66
C LEU A 46 -19.40 -10.98 4.68
N CYS A 47 -19.12 -10.37 3.53
CA CYS A 47 -20.17 -9.88 2.63
C CYS A 47 -20.20 -10.58 1.27
N ASP A 48 -19.30 -11.54 1.05
CA ASP A 48 -19.08 -12.30 -0.18
C ASP A 48 -18.79 -11.44 -1.41
N GLN A 49 -18.23 -10.24 -1.19
CA GLN A 49 -17.73 -9.44 -2.30
C GLN A 49 -16.38 -9.99 -2.76
N GLU A 50 -16.31 -10.35 -4.03
CA GLU A 50 -15.12 -10.87 -4.70
C GLU A 50 -14.12 -9.76 -5.05
N SER A 51 -12.98 -10.17 -5.62
CA SER A 51 -11.93 -9.30 -6.13
C SER A 51 -11.23 -8.43 -5.06
N LEU A 52 -11.02 -8.99 -3.86
CA LEU A 52 -10.19 -8.38 -2.84
C LEU A 52 -8.72 -8.72 -3.06
N ARG A 53 -7.87 -7.68 -3.13
CA ARG A 53 -6.42 -7.85 -3.04
C ARG A 53 -5.93 -7.92 -1.59
N TYR A 54 -6.57 -7.14 -0.72
CA TYR A 54 -6.20 -7.05 0.70
C TYR A 54 -7.33 -7.62 1.55
N GLN A 55 -6.99 -8.56 2.42
CA GLN A 55 -7.87 -9.04 3.48
C GLN A 55 -7.32 -8.67 4.85
N PHE A 56 -8.23 -8.29 5.73
CA PHE A 56 -7.96 -7.88 7.10
C PHE A 56 -8.56 -8.93 8.03
N GLU A 57 -7.74 -9.49 8.92
CA GLU A 57 -8.22 -10.45 9.90
C GLU A 57 -9.03 -9.73 10.99
N ILE A 58 -10.27 -10.15 11.16
CA ILE A 58 -11.09 -9.79 12.32
C ILE A 58 -11.30 -11.02 13.18
N ARG A 59 -11.34 -10.84 14.50
CA ARG A 59 -11.50 -11.92 15.46
C ARG A 59 -12.58 -11.60 16.48
N ASN A 60 -13.42 -12.58 16.74
CA ASN A 60 -14.39 -12.54 17.83
C ASN A 60 -13.67 -12.82 19.16
N ALA A 61 -13.82 -11.91 20.12
CA ALA A 61 -13.16 -12.00 21.43
C ALA A 61 -13.77 -13.10 22.34
N LEU A 62 -15.03 -13.48 22.13
CA LEU A 62 -15.76 -14.45 22.94
C LEU A 62 -15.65 -15.88 22.40
N THR A 63 -15.64 -16.05 21.07
CA THR A 63 -15.65 -17.37 20.41
C THR A 63 -14.30 -17.73 19.77
N ALA A 64 -13.34 -16.80 19.75
CA ALA A 64 -12.05 -16.90 19.08
C ALA A 64 -12.13 -17.18 17.56
N ARG A 65 -13.33 -17.12 16.96
CA ARG A 65 -13.54 -17.25 15.52
C ARG A 65 -12.89 -16.09 14.77
N VAL A 66 -12.52 -16.35 13.53
CA VAL A 66 -11.79 -15.42 12.66
C VAL A 66 -12.51 -15.31 11.33
N LEU A 67 -12.50 -14.11 10.75
CA LEU A 67 -12.92 -13.86 9.38
C LEU A 67 -11.89 -12.96 8.67
N TRP A 68 -11.70 -13.19 7.37
CA TRP A 68 -10.89 -12.38 6.47
C TRP A 68 -11.78 -11.47 5.64
N VAL A 69 -11.72 -10.17 5.92
CA VAL A 69 -12.67 -9.20 5.37
C VAL A 69 -11.99 -8.07 4.60
N GLY A 70 -12.74 -7.40 3.72
CA GLY A 70 -12.29 -6.16 3.11
C GLY A 70 -12.34 -4.98 4.10
N SER A 71 -11.47 -3.98 3.91
CA SER A 71 -11.45 -2.76 4.74
C SER A 71 -12.79 -2.01 4.75
N GLN A 72 -13.54 -2.06 3.64
CA GLN A 72 -14.86 -1.47 3.55
C GLN A 72 -15.87 -2.11 4.52
N CYS A 73 -15.76 -3.42 4.78
CA CYS A 73 -16.61 -4.10 5.75
C CYS A 73 -16.30 -3.65 7.18
N ILE A 74 -15.02 -3.49 7.53
CA ILE A 74 -14.60 -2.95 8.83
C ILE A 74 -15.22 -1.56 9.06
N LEU A 75 -15.15 -0.69 8.05
CA LEU A 75 -15.68 0.68 8.13
C LEU A 75 -17.22 0.72 8.17
N ARG A 76 -17.88 -0.05 7.29
CA ARG A 76 -19.33 -0.02 7.13
C ARG A 76 -20.06 -0.56 8.35
N PHE A 77 -19.51 -1.60 8.99
CA PHE A 77 -20.13 -2.27 10.13
C PHE A 77 -19.55 -1.86 11.47
N GLY A 78 -18.58 -0.93 11.49
CA GLY A 78 -18.04 -0.39 12.74
C GLY A 78 -17.27 -1.41 13.57
N VAL A 79 -16.66 -2.40 12.92
CA VAL A 79 -15.80 -3.40 13.60
C VAL A 79 -14.73 -2.67 14.41
N SER A 80 -14.51 -3.11 15.64
CA SER A 80 -13.61 -2.42 16.56
C SER A 80 -12.17 -2.45 16.04
N VAL A 81 -11.53 -1.29 15.99
CA VAL A 81 -10.10 -1.16 15.65
C VAL A 81 -9.42 -0.41 16.79
N PHE A 82 -8.27 -0.89 17.22
CA PHE A 82 -7.56 -0.35 18.37
C PHE A 82 -6.19 0.19 17.96
N GLU A 83 -5.73 1.27 18.60
CA GLU A 83 -4.34 1.73 18.51
C GLU A 83 -3.89 2.20 19.89
N ALA A 84 -2.73 1.74 20.36
CA ALA A 84 -2.24 2.00 21.72
C ALA A 84 -3.29 1.71 22.82
N GLY A 85 -4.05 0.62 22.67
CA GLY A 85 -5.08 0.18 23.63
C GLY A 85 -6.40 0.97 23.59
N ARG A 86 -6.55 1.95 22.67
CA ARG A 86 -7.78 2.75 22.55
C ARG A 86 -8.55 2.37 21.29
N ARG A 87 -9.88 2.23 21.42
CA ARG A 87 -10.78 2.05 20.27
C ARG A 87 -10.77 3.34 19.45
N LEU A 88 -10.54 3.21 18.15
CA LEU A 88 -10.49 4.33 17.21
C LEU A 88 -11.89 4.79 16.80
N SER A 89 -11.98 6.08 16.47
CA SER A 89 -13.13 6.64 15.76
C SER A 89 -13.21 6.09 14.33
N ALA A 90 -14.36 6.16 13.67
CA ALA A 90 -14.49 5.73 12.27
C ALA A 90 -13.50 6.46 11.33
N SER A 91 -13.24 7.75 11.59
CA SER A 91 -12.26 8.55 10.83
C SER A 91 -10.83 8.05 11.02
N ASP A 92 -10.45 7.75 12.26
CA ASP A 92 -9.09 7.28 12.56
C ASP A 92 -8.88 5.82 12.15
N THR A 93 -9.92 4.99 12.24
CA THR A 93 -9.93 3.64 11.66
C THR A 93 -9.65 3.70 10.16
N LYS A 94 -10.35 4.57 9.42
CA LYS A 94 -10.11 4.75 7.97
C LYS A 94 -8.65 5.12 7.69
N LYS A 95 -8.13 6.15 8.37
CA LYS A 95 -6.72 6.57 8.21
C LYS A 95 -5.75 5.43 8.52
N LYS A 96 -6.02 4.64 9.56
CA LYS A 96 -5.18 3.51 9.95
C LYS A 96 -5.19 2.40 8.89
N LEU A 97 -6.36 2.00 8.41
CA LEU A 97 -6.47 0.98 7.36
C LEU A 97 -5.80 1.44 6.05
N GLU A 98 -5.95 2.71 5.67
CA GLU A 98 -5.27 3.31 4.51
C GLU A 98 -3.74 3.30 4.70
N ARG A 99 -3.25 3.72 5.87
CA ARG A 99 -1.82 3.70 6.22
C ARG A 99 -1.24 2.28 6.13
N LEU A 100 -1.95 1.28 6.64
CA LEU A 100 -1.52 -0.11 6.59
C LEU A 100 -1.53 -0.65 5.15
N THR A 101 -2.57 -0.34 4.38
CA THR A 101 -2.67 -0.74 2.97
C THR A 101 -1.54 -0.13 2.13
N GLU A 102 -1.26 1.16 2.31
CA GLU A 102 -0.18 1.84 1.59
C GLU A 102 1.20 1.29 1.97
N LYS A 103 1.39 0.91 3.25
CA LYS A 103 2.59 0.18 3.69
C LYS A 103 2.74 -1.16 2.97
N MET A 104 1.69 -1.97 2.95
CA MET A 104 1.69 -3.28 2.27
C MET A 104 1.98 -3.15 0.78
N ARG A 105 1.32 -2.18 0.11
CA ARG A 105 1.55 -1.89 -1.30
C ARG A 105 3.01 -1.52 -1.59
N GLY A 106 3.63 -0.71 -0.71
CA GLY A 106 5.05 -0.37 -0.80
C GLY A 106 5.97 -1.59 -0.62
N GLU A 107 5.67 -2.47 0.34
CA GLU A 107 6.43 -3.69 0.57
C GLU A 107 6.33 -4.67 -0.61
N SER A 108 5.13 -4.88 -1.16
CA SER A 108 4.91 -5.73 -2.34
C SER A 108 5.59 -5.17 -3.60
N CYS A 109 5.58 -3.85 -3.77
CA CYS A 109 6.33 -3.17 -4.83
C CYS A 109 7.84 -3.45 -4.75
N VAL A 110 8.43 -3.36 -3.54
CA VAL A 110 9.85 -3.71 -3.33
C VAL A 110 10.12 -5.19 -3.60
N LYS A 111 9.26 -6.10 -3.12
CA LYS A 111 9.38 -7.55 -3.39
C LYS A 111 9.29 -7.87 -4.88
N ALA A 112 8.39 -7.24 -5.61
CA ALA A 112 8.27 -7.40 -7.06
C ALA A 112 9.54 -6.93 -7.79
N LEU A 113 10.10 -5.78 -7.40
CA LEU A 113 11.38 -5.31 -7.95
C LEU A 113 12.56 -6.22 -7.60
N GLN A 114 12.57 -6.84 -6.42
CA GLN A 114 13.60 -7.83 -6.06
C GLN A 114 13.51 -9.08 -6.94
N ARG A 115 12.31 -9.63 -7.14
CA ARG A 115 12.07 -10.75 -8.05
C ARG A 115 12.55 -10.42 -9.47
N LEU A 116 12.22 -9.22 -9.96
CA LEU A 116 12.70 -8.74 -11.26
C LEU A 116 14.21 -8.64 -11.34
N ALA A 117 14.86 -8.07 -10.31
CA ALA A 117 16.30 -7.90 -10.28
C ALA A 117 17.05 -9.24 -10.41
N ILE A 118 16.52 -10.30 -9.79
CA ILE A 118 17.03 -11.66 -9.89
C ILE A 118 16.76 -12.23 -11.30
N SER A 119 15.50 -12.18 -11.76
CA SER A 119 15.10 -12.76 -13.04
C SER A 119 15.82 -12.17 -14.25
N GLU A 120 16.09 -10.86 -14.22
CA GLU A 120 16.79 -10.15 -15.29
C GLU A 120 18.31 -10.11 -15.11
N GLN A 121 18.84 -10.67 -14.01
CA GLN A 121 20.24 -10.52 -13.60
C GLN A 121 20.69 -9.05 -13.64
N ASN A 122 19.88 -8.15 -13.06
CA ASN A 122 20.08 -6.71 -13.14
C ASN A 122 20.87 -6.20 -11.90
N PRO A 123 22.20 -6.02 -11.99
CA PRO A 123 23.01 -5.60 -10.86
C PRO A 123 22.73 -4.15 -10.43
N ILE A 124 22.26 -3.30 -11.35
CA ILE A 124 21.96 -1.90 -11.05
C ILE A 124 20.69 -1.81 -10.23
N LEU A 125 19.63 -2.54 -10.61
CA LEU A 125 18.40 -2.61 -9.82
C LEU A 125 18.67 -3.25 -8.45
N SER A 126 19.47 -4.32 -8.39
CA SER A 126 19.87 -4.95 -7.13
C SER A 126 20.57 -3.94 -6.19
N LYS A 127 21.53 -3.18 -6.71
CA LYS A 127 22.22 -2.11 -5.96
C LYS A 127 21.26 -0.99 -5.53
N ALA A 128 20.33 -0.60 -6.40
CA ALA A 128 19.32 0.41 -6.09
C ALA A 128 18.42 -0.02 -4.92
N LEU A 129 17.97 -1.28 -4.92
CA LEU A 129 17.12 -1.84 -3.87
C LEU A 129 17.88 -2.00 -2.55
N ALA A 130 19.12 -2.48 -2.58
CA ALA A 130 19.97 -2.53 -1.39
C ALA A 130 20.21 -1.13 -0.80
N TYR A 131 20.49 -0.13 -1.67
CA TYR A 131 20.62 1.26 -1.25
C TYR A 131 19.33 1.80 -0.62
N TYR A 132 18.16 1.51 -1.23
CA TYR A 132 16.86 1.91 -0.69
C TYR A 132 16.58 1.29 0.67
N GLN A 133 16.84 -0.01 0.84
CA GLN A 133 16.60 -0.71 2.10
C GLN A 133 17.37 -0.09 3.26
N LEU A 134 18.63 0.31 3.01
CA LEU A 134 19.51 0.95 3.99
C LEU A 134 19.13 2.42 4.26
N ASN A 135 18.87 3.21 3.21
CA ASN A 135 18.75 4.67 3.32
C ASN A 135 17.31 5.18 3.38
N LYS A 136 16.33 4.35 3.03
CA LYS A 136 14.91 4.72 2.80
C LYS A 136 14.71 5.87 1.81
N ASN A 137 15.67 6.06 0.91
CA ASN A 137 15.65 6.99 -0.21
C ASN A 137 16.51 6.47 -1.36
N LEU A 138 16.36 7.04 -2.56
CA LEU A 138 17.15 6.73 -3.75
C LEU A 138 17.91 7.96 -4.25
N SER A 139 19.06 7.73 -4.88
CA SER A 139 19.67 8.73 -5.76
C SER A 139 18.82 8.91 -7.03
N PRO A 140 18.94 10.01 -7.77
CA PRO A 140 18.19 10.22 -9.03
C PRO A 140 18.39 9.09 -10.04
N LYS A 141 19.62 8.59 -10.17
CA LYS A 141 19.97 7.48 -11.05
C LYS A 141 19.30 6.16 -10.63
N PHE A 142 19.30 5.85 -9.33
CA PHE A 142 18.63 4.65 -8.84
C PHE A 142 17.11 4.77 -8.89
N ALA A 143 16.56 5.97 -8.63
CA ALA A 143 15.15 6.23 -8.79
C ALA A 143 14.71 5.96 -10.24
N PHE A 144 15.46 6.46 -11.23
CA PHE A 144 15.15 6.20 -12.63
C PHE A 144 15.09 4.69 -12.94
N VAL A 145 16.09 3.93 -12.49
CA VAL A 145 16.14 2.47 -12.72
C VAL A 145 14.93 1.77 -12.10
N ALA A 146 14.57 2.11 -10.87
CA ALA A 146 13.40 1.54 -10.20
C ALA A 146 12.10 1.91 -10.93
N PHE A 147 11.84 3.20 -11.20
CA PHE A 147 10.62 3.66 -11.85
C PHE A 147 10.47 3.14 -13.28
N TRP A 148 11.57 3.05 -14.04
CA TRP A 148 11.55 2.45 -15.37
C TRP A 148 11.10 0.98 -15.30
N ARG A 149 11.58 0.22 -14.32
CA ARG A 149 11.21 -1.18 -14.12
C ARG A 149 9.77 -1.37 -13.66
N LEU A 150 9.30 -0.51 -12.76
CA LEU A 150 7.91 -0.48 -12.34
C LEU A 150 6.99 -0.24 -13.53
N LYS A 151 7.29 0.76 -14.36
CA LYS A 151 6.51 1.08 -15.55
C LYS A 151 6.54 -0.04 -16.60
N ALA A 152 7.73 -0.55 -16.91
CA ALA A 152 7.90 -1.57 -17.95
C ALA A 152 7.19 -2.89 -17.63
N ASN A 153 7.08 -3.24 -16.34
CA ASN A 153 6.45 -4.48 -15.88
C ASN A 153 5.05 -4.27 -15.31
N GLN A 154 4.47 -3.06 -15.45
CA GLN A 154 3.13 -2.71 -14.94
C GLN A 154 2.95 -3.04 -13.45
N ILE A 155 4.02 -2.89 -12.66
CA ILE A 155 3.95 -3.14 -11.21
C ILE A 155 3.18 -1.99 -10.58
N ASP A 156 2.10 -2.34 -9.90
CA ASP A 156 1.31 -1.39 -9.14
C ASP A 156 2.16 -0.68 -8.07
N HIS A 157 2.16 0.65 -8.10
CA HIS A 157 2.97 1.45 -7.19
C HIS A 157 2.40 2.86 -6.99
N SER A 158 2.81 3.48 -5.89
CA SER A 158 2.64 4.90 -5.62
C SER A 158 3.99 5.61 -5.83
N PRO A 159 4.04 6.74 -6.56
CA PRO A 159 5.29 7.47 -6.73
C PRO A 159 5.94 7.96 -5.44
N SER A 160 5.17 8.07 -4.35
CA SER A 160 5.67 8.51 -3.04
C SER A 160 6.52 7.45 -2.33
N PHE A 161 6.49 6.18 -2.76
CA PHE A 161 7.24 5.08 -2.14
C PHE A 161 8.75 5.26 -2.20
N PHE A 162 9.25 5.76 -3.33
CA PHE A 162 10.67 5.90 -3.59
C PHE A 162 11.08 7.37 -3.51
N LYS A 163 11.27 7.86 -2.29
CA LYS A 163 11.77 9.22 -2.04
C LYS A 163 13.12 9.43 -2.73
N VAL A 164 13.22 10.48 -3.56
CA VAL A 164 14.48 10.86 -4.20
C VAL A 164 15.25 11.81 -3.29
N ASN A 165 16.54 11.56 -3.10
CA ASN A 165 17.43 12.42 -2.33
C ASN A 165 18.19 13.38 -3.25
N LEU A 166 18.02 14.69 -3.02
CA LEU A 166 18.73 15.76 -3.72
C LEU A 166 19.46 16.70 -2.75
N LYS A 167 19.68 16.28 -1.49
CA LYS A 167 20.42 17.09 -0.51
C LYS A 167 21.93 17.12 -0.76
N ARG A 168 22.47 16.10 -1.42
CA ARG A 168 23.90 16.00 -1.74
C ARG A 168 24.20 16.70 -3.06
N LEU A 169 25.27 17.49 -3.10
CA LEU A 169 25.73 18.17 -4.32
C LEU A 169 25.92 17.18 -5.48
N LYS A 170 26.50 16.00 -5.20
CA LYS A 170 26.68 14.95 -6.21
C LYS A 170 25.35 14.49 -6.84
N TYR A 171 24.27 14.39 -6.07
CA TYR A 171 22.96 13.98 -6.58
C TYR A 171 22.28 15.09 -7.38
N GLN A 172 22.51 16.35 -7.01
CA GLN A 172 22.07 17.50 -7.79
C GLN A 172 22.77 17.54 -9.15
N GLN A 173 24.10 17.35 -9.17
CA GLN A 173 24.88 17.23 -10.40
C GLN A 173 24.42 16.05 -11.26
N ASP A 174 24.16 14.89 -10.65
CA ASP A 174 23.65 13.72 -11.35
C ASP A 174 22.27 14.01 -11.97
N LEU A 175 21.36 14.69 -11.26
CA LEU A 175 20.06 15.09 -11.79
C LEU A 175 20.20 16.08 -12.94
N GLN A 176 21.07 17.10 -12.80
CA GLN A 176 21.32 18.09 -13.83
C GLN A 176 21.84 17.46 -15.14
N ALA A 177 22.72 16.46 -15.03
CA ALA A 177 23.28 15.75 -16.17
C ALA A 177 22.37 14.64 -16.74
N MET A 178 21.25 14.30 -16.10
CA MET A 178 20.32 13.29 -16.61
C MET A 178 19.56 13.79 -17.84
N GLU A 179 19.26 12.89 -18.78
CA GLU A 179 18.37 13.20 -19.91
C GLU A 179 16.96 13.56 -19.43
N LEU A 180 16.29 14.48 -20.13
CA LEU A 180 14.95 14.97 -19.78
C LEU A 180 13.95 13.84 -19.55
N GLN A 181 13.93 12.82 -20.42
CA GLN A 181 13.00 11.69 -20.30
C GLN A 181 13.18 10.90 -19.00
N ARG A 182 14.43 10.76 -18.52
CA ARG A 182 14.72 10.06 -17.26
C ARG A 182 14.27 10.88 -16.05
N VAL A 183 14.41 12.20 -16.13
CA VAL A 183 13.91 13.11 -15.08
C VAL A 183 12.38 13.12 -15.07
N GLN A 184 11.74 13.12 -16.24
CA GLN A 184 10.28 12.99 -16.35
C GLN A 184 9.76 11.67 -15.77
N MET A 185 10.50 10.56 -15.93
CA MET A 185 10.15 9.26 -15.33
C MET A 185 10.06 9.31 -13.80
N ILE A 186 10.98 10.03 -13.14
CA ILE A 186 11.00 10.14 -11.66
C ILE A 186 10.25 11.36 -11.14
N TRP A 187 9.73 12.21 -12.02
CA TRP A 187 9.05 13.47 -11.69
C TRP A 187 7.92 13.32 -10.65
N PRO A 188 7.06 12.28 -10.74
CA PRO A 188 5.99 12.10 -9.77
C PRO A 188 6.51 11.84 -8.34
N ALA A 189 7.72 11.31 -8.18
CA ALA A 189 8.37 11.05 -6.90
C ALA A 189 9.11 12.25 -6.30
N LEU A 190 9.33 13.31 -7.09
CA LEU A 190 9.96 14.55 -6.62
C LEU A 190 8.96 15.39 -5.82
N SER A 191 9.43 15.98 -4.72
CA SER A 191 8.65 16.99 -3.99
C SER A 191 8.52 18.28 -4.79
N SER A 192 7.61 19.18 -4.41
CA SER A 192 7.44 20.48 -5.06
C SER A 192 8.75 21.28 -5.12
N SER A 193 9.53 21.30 -4.03
CA SER A 193 10.83 21.98 -3.99
C SER A 193 11.87 21.34 -4.90
N GLN A 194 11.87 20.00 -5.00
CA GLN A 194 12.76 19.26 -5.91
C GLN A 194 12.39 19.47 -7.38
N ARG A 195 11.10 19.58 -7.70
CA ARG A 195 10.63 19.94 -9.04
C ARG A 195 11.08 21.34 -9.42
N SER A 196 10.92 22.33 -8.54
CA SER A 196 11.45 23.68 -8.76
C SER A 196 12.96 23.69 -8.98
N MET A 197 13.71 22.88 -8.22
CA MET A 197 15.14 22.71 -8.41
C MET A 197 15.48 22.09 -9.77
N ALA A 198 14.75 21.04 -10.20
CA ALA A 198 14.94 20.43 -11.50
C ALA A 198 14.68 21.41 -12.66
N ILE A 199 13.64 22.26 -12.54
CA ILE A 199 13.35 23.31 -13.53
C ILE A 199 14.51 24.30 -13.63
N ARG A 200 15.08 24.73 -12.50
CA ARG A 200 16.27 25.61 -12.48
C ARG A 200 17.51 24.96 -13.11
N MET A 201 17.58 23.63 -13.10
CA MET A 201 18.63 22.85 -13.76
C MET A 201 18.40 22.63 -15.27
N GLY A 202 17.31 23.18 -15.84
CA GLY A 202 16.99 23.08 -17.27
C GLY A 202 15.99 21.98 -17.64
N HIS A 203 15.44 21.25 -16.65
CA HIS A 203 14.43 20.23 -16.89
C HIS A 203 13.02 20.80 -17.03
N LYS A 204 12.11 20.01 -17.59
CA LYS A 204 10.69 20.35 -17.76
C LYS A 204 9.81 19.24 -17.21
N ALA A 205 8.64 19.63 -16.69
CA ALA A 205 7.63 18.67 -16.27
C ALA A 205 7.19 17.79 -17.45
N PRO A 206 6.76 16.53 -17.20
CA PRO A 206 6.11 15.74 -18.24
C PRO A 206 4.83 16.44 -18.73
N ALA A 207 4.53 16.29 -20.02
CA ALA A 207 3.23 16.70 -20.55
C ALA A 207 2.14 15.83 -19.90
N VAL A 208 1.04 16.48 -19.50
CA VAL A 208 -0.15 15.81 -18.93
C VAL A 208 -0.88 15.06 -20.02
#